data_AF-A0A954TK24-F1
#
_entry.id   AF-A0A954TK24-F1
#
_cell.length_a   1.000
_cell.length_b   1.000
_cell.length_c   1.000
_cell.angle_alpha   90.00
_cell.angle_beta   90.00
_cell.angle_gamma   90.00
#
_symmetry.space_group_name_H-M   'P 1'
#
loop_
_entity.id
_entity.type
_entity.pdbx_description
1 polymer ?
#
loop_
_entity_poly.entity_id
_entity_poly.type
_entity_poly.pdbx_seq_one_letter_code
_entity_poly.pdbx_strand_id
1 'polypeptide(L)'
;GMFAGLSANPGGVGAHISDNGLASFGDTYARHFAITPEKIPAVAPDAGPAEVDAGWAVAGFVFDNERNQIAAYLNGVSSEFWSDADQFYRSAATAWKQAQLAKTPGLQPGERPDFPADQYYNPPQTELQSEEVVSESAEERVVVRTYAFTKVGVTYRKDAQGKFTLVGDTQLLAIKANPYWFNHDIYAPPSATEGGPFTIGRVIHSNRSSTLAAHIGGVAVYNRALSAAEMQTLAAIGRSPEGEASGEDAVLKLSELNAPRANP
;
A
#
# COMPACT_ATOMS: atom_id res chain seq x y z
N GLY A 1 -1.02 -12.49 -5.70
CA GLY A 1 -1.14 -11.77 -6.98
C GLY A 1 -1.07 -10.28 -6.74
N MET A 2 -0.41 -9.54 -7.62
CA MET A 2 -0.27 -8.07 -7.59
C MET A 2 -1.25 -7.45 -8.59
N PHE A 3 -2.04 -6.44 -8.18
CA PHE A 3 -3.10 -5.86 -9.04
C PHE A 3 -3.01 -4.34 -9.12
N ALA A 4 -3.17 -3.80 -10.33
CA ALA A 4 -3.31 -2.37 -10.60
C ALA A 4 -4.74 -2.04 -11.09
N GLY A 5 -5.43 -1.13 -10.39
CA GLY A 5 -6.71 -0.55 -10.81
C GLY A 5 -7.94 -1.01 -10.00
N LEU A 6 -8.77 -0.01 -9.63
CA LEU A 6 -9.94 0.03 -8.71
C LEU A 6 -9.60 0.13 -7.22
N SER A 7 -9.33 1.35 -6.75
CA SER A 7 -8.78 1.60 -5.41
C SER A 7 -9.02 3.01 -4.87
N ALA A 8 -8.58 3.29 -3.63
CA ALA A 8 -8.79 4.53 -2.85
C ALA A 8 -8.49 5.87 -3.58
N ASN A 9 -7.76 5.85 -4.69
CA ASN A 9 -7.45 7.01 -5.52
C ASN A 9 -7.57 6.66 -7.01
N PRO A 10 -8.73 6.92 -7.65
CA PRO A 10 -8.93 6.63 -9.07
C PRO A 10 -7.90 7.30 -9.98
N GLY A 11 -7.27 6.49 -10.84
CA GLY A 11 -6.17 6.90 -11.73
C GLY A 11 -4.77 6.74 -11.12
N GLY A 12 -4.68 6.43 -9.82
CA GLY A 12 -3.41 6.09 -9.17
C GLY A 12 -2.89 4.70 -9.55
N VAL A 13 -1.60 4.50 -9.30
CA VAL A 13 -0.92 3.21 -9.44
C VAL A 13 -1.08 2.44 -8.14
N GLY A 14 -1.67 1.25 -8.20
CA GLY A 14 -1.97 0.44 -7.02
C GLY A 14 -1.33 -0.94 -7.07
N ALA A 15 -0.90 -1.46 -5.92
CA ALA A 15 -0.50 -2.84 -5.73
C ALA A 15 -1.33 -3.47 -4.61
N HIS A 16 -2.19 -4.41 -4.97
CA HIS A 16 -2.88 -5.27 -4.02
C HIS A 16 -2.14 -6.59 -3.87
N ILE A 17 -2.01 -7.09 -2.65
CA ILE A 17 -1.51 -8.43 -2.38
C ILE A 17 -2.58 -9.26 -1.67
N SER A 18 -2.69 -10.52 -2.09
CA SER A 18 -3.61 -11.50 -1.52
C SER A 18 -2.85 -12.46 -0.62
N ASP A 19 -3.39 -12.70 0.58
CA ASP A 19 -2.81 -13.58 1.60
C ASP A 19 -2.76 -15.05 1.18
N ASN A 20 -3.71 -15.52 0.36
CA ASN A 20 -3.79 -16.92 -0.05
C ASN A 20 -3.41 -17.20 -1.51
N GLY A 21 -3.04 -16.16 -2.27
CA GLY A 21 -2.56 -16.28 -3.65
C GLY A 21 -3.58 -16.71 -4.71
N LEU A 22 -4.74 -17.24 -4.32
CA LEU A 22 -5.69 -17.92 -5.20
C LEU A 22 -7.10 -17.31 -5.22
N ALA A 23 -7.42 -16.40 -4.29
CA ALA A 23 -8.70 -15.68 -4.29
C ALA A 23 -8.57 -14.25 -3.73
N SER A 24 -9.36 -13.33 -4.29
CA SER A 24 -9.70 -12.09 -3.58
C SER A 24 -10.81 -12.43 -2.58
N PHE A 25 -10.47 -12.49 -1.29
CA PHE A 25 -11.47 -12.78 -0.27
C PHE A 25 -12.50 -11.66 -0.14
N GLY A 26 -13.69 -12.02 0.36
CA GLY A 26 -14.73 -11.06 0.69
C GLY A 26 -14.24 -10.00 1.68
N ASP A 27 -15.04 -8.93 1.83
CA ASP A 27 -14.74 -7.71 2.59
C ASP A 27 -14.52 -7.90 4.11
N THR A 28 -14.28 -9.13 4.55
CA THR A 28 -14.05 -9.51 5.95
C THR A 28 -12.61 -9.28 6.39
N TYR A 29 -11.63 -9.23 5.48
CA TYR A 29 -10.20 -9.28 5.81
C TYR A 29 -9.41 -8.04 5.39
N ALA A 30 -8.24 -7.84 6.00
CA ALA A 30 -7.37 -6.70 5.71
C ALA A 30 -6.90 -6.75 4.24
N ARG A 31 -7.23 -5.71 3.47
CA ARG A 31 -6.79 -5.58 2.08
C ARG A 31 -5.38 -4.99 2.08
N HIS A 32 -4.37 -5.78 1.71
CA HIS A 32 -2.99 -5.28 1.58
C HIS A 32 -2.83 -4.50 0.30
N PHE A 33 -3.12 -3.21 0.34
CA PHE A 33 -3.21 -2.39 -0.85
C PHE A 33 -2.35 -1.13 -0.70
N ALA A 34 -1.33 -1.01 -1.53
CA ALA A 34 -0.55 0.22 -1.69
C ALA A 34 -1.07 1.04 -2.88
N ILE A 35 -1.09 2.37 -2.79
CA ILE A 35 -1.54 3.22 -3.89
C ILE A 35 -0.91 4.61 -3.93
N THR A 36 -0.46 5.04 -5.10
CA THR A 36 0.10 6.38 -5.28
C THR A 36 -0.96 7.47 -5.15
N PRO A 37 -0.61 8.65 -4.59
CA PRO A 37 -1.45 9.84 -4.66
C PRO A 37 -1.46 10.44 -6.08
N GLU A 38 -0.37 10.29 -6.83
CA GLU A 38 -0.28 10.74 -8.22
C GLU A 38 -1.04 9.80 -9.16
N LYS A 39 -1.52 10.39 -10.26
CA LYS A 39 -2.30 9.69 -11.29
C LYS A 39 -1.48 9.46 -12.54
N ILE A 40 -1.70 8.32 -13.18
CA ILE A 40 -1.18 8.04 -14.52
C ILE A 40 -1.75 9.09 -15.48
N PRO A 41 -0.92 9.74 -16.33
CA PRO A 41 -1.40 10.64 -17.36
C PRO A 41 -2.43 9.94 -18.27
N ALA A 42 -3.56 10.61 -18.50
CA ALA A 42 -4.54 10.14 -19.47
C ALA A 42 -4.17 10.62 -20.87
N VAL A 43 -4.30 9.72 -21.84
CA VAL A 43 -4.12 10.03 -23.27
C VAL A 43 -5.45 9.74 -23.98
N ALA A 44 -5.83 10.58 -24.94
CA ALA A 44 -7.06 10.39 -25.69
C ALA A 44 -7.01 9.10 -26.53
N PRO A 45 -8.13 8.38 -26.75
CA PRO A 45 -8.13 7.14 -27.52
C PRO A 45 -7.67 7.29 -28.98
N ASP A 46 -7.78 8.50 -29.54
CA ASP A 46 -7.41 8.88 -30.91
C ASP A 46 -6.12 9.71 -30.97
N ALA A 47 -5.38 9.79 -29.86
CA ALA A 47 -4.13 10.55 -29.78
C ALA A 47 -3.08 10.04 -30.77
N GLY A 48 -2.29 10.96 -31.30
CA GLY A 48 -1.20 10.64 -32.21
C GLY A 48 -0.02 9.95 -31.49
N PRO A 49 0.90 9.29 -32.21
CA PRO A 49 2.05 8.60 -31.59
C PRO A 49 2.88 9.46 -30.64
N ALA A 50 3.09 10.75 -30.96
CA ALA A 50 3.85 11.67 -30.12
C ALA A 50 3.15 11.99 -28.78
N GLU A 51 1.82 12.06 -28.78
CA GLU A 51 1.04 12.28 -27.56
C GLU A 51 0.99 11.04 -26.68
N VAL A 52 0.91 9.85 -27.30
CA VAL A 52 1.03 8.56 -26.60
C VAL A 52 2.41 8.42 -25.96
N ASP A 53 3.47 8.78 -26.68
CA ASP A 53 4.85 8.76 -26.18
C ASP A 53 5.07 9.76 -25.03
N ALA A 54 4.57 11.00 -25.17
CA ALA A 54 4.61 12.00 -24.11
C ALA A 54 3.85 11.57 -22.84
N GLY A 55 2.84 10.71 -22.99
CA GLY A 55 2.08 10.10 -21.90
C GLY A 55 2.79 8.95 -21.19
N TRP A 56 4.03 8.60 -21.57
CA TRP A 56 4.73 7.44 -21.05
C TRP A 56 4.95 7.51 -19.53
N ALA A 57 4.48 6.47 -18.85
CA ALA A 57 4.56 6.33 -17.41
C ALA A 57 5.10 4.95 -17.01
N VAL A 58 5.89 4.93 -15.93
CA VAL A 58 6.41 3.70 -15.35
C VAL A 58 5.70 3.46 -14.02
N ALA A 59 4.79 2.49 -14.01
CA ALA A 59 4.22 1.95 -12.79
C ALA A 59 5.19 0.95 -12.17
N GLY A 60 5.46 1.11 -10.89
CA GLY A 60 6.39 0.27 -10.16
C GLY A 60 5.78 -0.23 -8.87
N PHE A 61 6.12 -1.46 -8.49
CA PHE A 61 5.58 -2.08 -7.30
C PHE A 61 6.69 -2.84 -6.60
N VAL A 62 6.92 -2.52 -5.33
CA VAL A 62 7.96 -3.14 -4.51
C VAL A 62 7.28 -3.84 -3.34
N PHE A 63 7.43 -5.16 -3.30
CA PHE A 63 7.13 -5.97 -2.14
C PHE A 63 8.42 -6.19 -1.34
N ASP A 64 8.45 -5.67 -0.12
CA ASP A 64 9.59 -5.72 0.79
C ASP A 64 9.19 -6.47 2.06
N ASN A 65 9.45 -7.79 2.07
CA ASN A 65 9.10 -8.66 3.19
C ASN A 65 9.96 -8.38 4.43
N GLU A 66 11.20 -7.93 4.26
CA GLU A 66 12.08 -7.58 5.38
C GLU A 66 11.51 -6.38 6.18
N ARG A 67 10.85 -5.46 5.47
CA ARG A 67 10.20 -4.29 6.07
C ARG A 67 8.71 -4.43 6.27
N ASN A 68 8.14 -5.57 5.86
CA ASN A 68 6.70 -5.81 5.86
C ASN A 68 5.90 -4.71 5.13
N GLN A 69 6.38 -4.29 3.95
CA GLN A 69 5.83 -3.16 3.21
C GLN A 69 5.57 -3.45 1.74
N ILE A 70 4.52 -2.83 1.22
CA ILE A 70 4.21 -2.72 -0.20
C ILE A 70 4.31 -1.24 -0.56
N ALA A 71 5.10 -0.92 -1.57
CA ALA A 71 5.20 0.43 -2.10
C ALA A 71 4.79 0.46 -3.57
N ALA A 72 3.89 1.38 -3.91
CA ALA A 72 3.56 1.73 -5.28
C ALA A 72 4.37 2.96 -5.71
N TYR A 73 4.91 2.89 -6.92
CA TYR A 73 5.71 3.93 -7.54
C TYR A 73 5.02 4.39 -8.83
N LEU A 74 5.01 5.69 -9.06
CA LEU A 74 4.74 6.26 -10.37
C LEU A 74 5.99 7.04 -10.80
N ASN A 75 6.53 6.66 -11.96
CA ASN A 75 7.70 7.31 -12.56
C ASN A 75 8.91 7.35 -11.61
N GLY A 76 9.13 6.26 -10.87
CA GLY A 76 10.25 6.12 -9.96
C GLY A 76 10.07 6.81 -8.61
N VAL A 77 8.92 7.44 -8.36
CA VAL A 77 8.59 8.10 -7.10
C VAL A 77 7.53 7.32 -6.35
N SER A 78 7.79 7.00 -5.08
CA SER A 78 6.82 6.43 -4.14
C SER A 78 6.47 7.48 -3.10
N SER A 79 5.46 8.30 -3.39
CA SER A 79 4.99 9.33 -2.49
C SER A 79 4.16 8.75 -1.35
N GLU A 80 4.29 9.35 -0.17
CA GLU A 80 3.44 9.02 0.96
C GLU A 80 1.98 9.35 0.65
N PHE A 81 1.08 8.42 0.94
CA PHE A 81 -0.35 8.66 0.81
C PHE A 81 -1.10 8.14 2.02
N TRP A 82 -1.97 8.98 2.57
CA TRP A 82 -2.87 8.65 3.67
C TRP A 82 -4.29 8.59 3.15
N SER A 83 -5.03 7.57 3.56
CA SER A 83 -6.45 7.41 3.25
C SER A 83 -7.25 7.27 4.53
N ASP A 84 -8.45 7.84 4.53
CA ASP A 84 -9.42 7.65 5.59
C ASP A 84 -9.73 6.16 5.76
N ALA A 85 -9.78 5.73 7.02
CA ALA A 85 -9.88 4.32 7.38
C ALA A 85 -11.30 3.76 7.18
N ASP A 86 -12.34 4.60 7.16
CA ASP A 86 -13.75 4.21 7.11
C ASP A 86 -14.32 4.03 5.69
N GLN A 87 -13.54 4.39 4.67
CA GLN A 87 -13.86 4.26 3.25
C GLN A 87 -13.28 2.96 2.66
N PHE A 88 -12.36 3.06 1.71
CA PHE A 88 -11.79 1.92 0.98
C PHE A 88 -11.10 0.90 1.91
N TYR A 89 -10.53 1.37 3.02
CA TYR A 89 -9.81 0.55 4.00
C TYR A 89 -10.66 0.09 5.19
N ARG A 90 -12.00 0.14 5.10
CA ARG A 90 -12.91 -0.24 6.20
C ARG A 90 -12.63 -1.63 6.77
N SER A 91 -12.28 -2.61 5.93
CA SER A 91 -11.95 -3.95 6.40
C SER A 91 -10.66 -3.97 7.22
N ALA A 92 -9.64 -3.20 6.82
CA ALA A 92 -8.42 -3.02 7.61
C ALA A 92 -8.69 -2.27 8.92
N ALA A 93 -9.58 -1.27 8.91
CA ALA A 93 -10.02 -0.58 10.13
C ALA A 93 -10.76 -1.51 11.09
N THR A 94 -11.58 -2.42 10.56
CA THR A 94 -12.26 -3.45 11.35
C THR A 94 -11.25 -4.41 11.96
N ALA A 95 -10.30 -4.92 11.16
CA ALA A 95 -9.24 -5.81 11.61
C ALA A 95 -8.36 -5.14 12.69
N TRP A 96 -8.05 -3.85 12.54
CA TRP A 96 -7.34 -3.06 13.55
C TRP A 96 -8.14 -2.96 14.85
N LYS A 97 -9.44 -2.65 14.76
CA LYS A 97 -10.29 -2.53 15.95
C LYS A 97 -10.33 -3.85 16.72
N GLN A 98 -10.58 -4.97 16.02
CA GLN A 98 -10.60 -6.29 16.64
C GLN A 98 -9.27 -6.62 17.32
N ALA A 99 -8.16 -6.24 16.69
CA ALA A 99 -6.83 -6.42 17.24
C ALA A 99 -6.54 -5.56 18.48
N GLN A 100 -7.11 -4.35 18.57
CA GLN A 100 -7.00 -3.54 19.79
C GLN A 100 -7.86 -4.11 20.92
N LEU A 101 -9.09 -4.55 20.63
CA LEU A 101 -9.99 -5.13 21.64
C LEU A 101 -9.39 -6.40 22.25
N ALA A 102 -8.82 -7.28 21.42
CA ALA A 102 -8.22 -8.53 21.85
C ALA A 102 -6.97 -8.36 22.76
N LYS A 103 -6.39 -7.16 22.88
CA LYS A 103 -5.28 -6.88 23.81
C LYS A 103 -5.75 -6.75 25.25
N THR A 104 -7.02 -6.46 25.47
CA THR A 104 -7.59 -6.32 26.81
C THR A 104 -8.12 -7.67 27.28
N PRO A 105 -7.75 -8.17 28.47
CA PRO A 105 -8.27 -9.44 28.97
C PRO A 105 -9.80 -9.47 29.06
N GLY A 106 -10.39 -10.59 28.63
CA GLY A 106 -11.85 -10.79 28.58
C GLY A 106 -12.48 -10.34 27.27
N LEU A 107 -13.74 -10.72 27.02
CA LEU A 107 -14.45 -10.34 25.80
C LEU A 107 -14.91 -8.87 25.89
N GLN A 108 -14.41 -8.03 24.98
CA GLN A 108 -14.74 -6.61 24.96
C GLN A 108 -16.02 -6.30 24.17
N PRO A 109 -16.73 -5.20 24.45
CA PRO A 109 -17.86 -4.74 23.64
C PRO A 109 -17.47 -4.53 22.16
N GLY A 110 -18.18 -5.21 21.26
CA GLY A 110 -17.92 -5.14 19.82
C GLY A 110 -16.76 -6.01 19.32
N GLU A 111 -16.11 -6.76 20.22
CA GLU A 111 -15.17 -7.81 19.85
C GLU A 111 -15.94 -9.00 19.27
N ARG A 112 -15.36 -9.59 18.23
CA ARG A 112 -15.86 -10.78 17.55
C ARG A 112 -15.02 -11.98 17.97
N PRO A 113 -15.55 -12.90 18.80
CA PRO A 113 -14.80 -14.08 19.24
C PRO A 113 -14.35 -15.00 18.09
N ASP A 114 -15.02 -14.92 16.95
CA ASP A 114 -14.74 -15.67 15.73
C ASP A 114 -13.78 -14.95 14.78
N PHE A 115 -13.29 -13.75 15.12
CA PHE A 115 -12.39 -13.02 14.24
C PHE A 115 -11.03 -13.72 14.17
N PRO A 116 -10.53 -14.08 12.98
CA PRO A 116 -9.27 -14.81 12.87
C PRO A 116 -8.09 -13.95 13.33
N ALA A 117 -7.32 -14.44 14.30
CA ALA A 117 -6.22 -13.69 14.92
C ALA A 117 -5.05 -13.43 13.94
N ASP A 118 -4.86 -14.31 12.97
CA ASP A 118 -3.91 -14.16 11.86
C ASP A 118 -4.30 -13.03 10.89
N GLN A 119 -5.55 -12.57 10.95
CA GLN A 119 -6.11 -11.51 10.10
C GLN A 119 -6.15 -10.14 10.81
N TYR A 120 -5.58 -10.03 12.01
CA TYR A 120 -5.43 -8.75 12.70
C TYR A 120 -4.51 -7.78 11.94
N TYR A 121 -4.95 -6.53 11.81
CA TYR A 121 -4.13 -5.44 11.27
C TYR A 121 -3.49 -4.65 12.43
N ASN A 122 -2.24 -4.95 12.75
CA ASN A 122 -1.49 -4.38 13.88
C ASN A 122 -0.17 -3.72 13.45
N PRO A 123 -0.21 -2.64 12.64
CA PRO A 123 1.01 -1.93 12.27
C PRO A 123 1.75 -1.41 13.51
N PRO A 124 3.09 -1.26 13.44
CA PRO A 124 3.87 -0.73 14.54
C PRO A 124 3.36 0.65 15.01
N GLN A 125 2.98 0.71 16.28
CA GLN A 125 2.56 1.94 16.98
C GLN A 125 3.44 2.19 18.23
N THR A 126 4.68 1.70 18.21
CA THR A 126 5.64 1.83 19.32
C THR A 126 6.29 3.22 19.38
N GLU A 127 6.44 3.89 18.23
CA GLU A 127 7.05 5.22 18.13
C GLU A 127 6.04 6.24 17.61
N LEU A 128 5.72 7.22 18.45
CA LEU A 128 4.86 8.33 18.11
C LEU A 128 5.65 9.34 17.26
N GLN A 129 5.22 9.57 16.02
CA GLN A 129 5.87 10.52 15.10
C GLN A 129 5.40 11.95 15.33
N SER A 130 4.10 12.14 15.59
CA SER A 130 3.54 13.43 15.95
C SER A 130 2.23 13.29 16.72
N GLU A 131 1.89 14.32 17.51
CA GLU A 131 0.60 14.48 18.15
C GLU A 131 0.07 15.88 17.87
N GLU A 132 -1.18 15.96 17.42
CA GLU A 132 -1.89 17.20 17.13
C GLU A 132 -3.13 17.29 18.02
N VAL A 133 -3.34 18.43 18.69
CA VAL A 133 -4.56 18.69 19.46
C VAL A 133 -5.64 19.17 18.51
N VAL A 134 -6.70 18.38 18.34
CA VAL A 134 -7.84 18.72 17.48
C VAL A 134 -8.89 19.51 18.23
N SER A 135 -9.08 19.21 19.51
CA SER A 135 -9.93 20.01 20.39
C SER A 135 -9.46 19.90 21.84
N GLU A 136 -9.64 20.98 22.60
CA GLU A 136 -9.34 21.00 24.03
C GLU A 136 -10.33 21.90 24.77
N SER A 137 -10.80 21.41 25.90
CA SER A 137 -11.65 22.10 26.86
C SER A 137 -11.10 21.90 28.26
N ALA A 138 -11.76 22.48 29.27
CA ALA A 138 -11.35 22.30 30.66
C ALA A 138 -11.36 20.83 31.11
N GLU A 139 -12.24 20.00 30.55
CA GLU A 139 -12.47 18.62 31.02
C GLU A 139 -12.07 17.54 30.01
N GLU A 140 -11.97 17.89 28.73
CA GLU A 140 -11.74 16.94 27.63
C GLU A 140 -10.70 17.48 26.65
N ARG A 141 -9.82 16.59 26.17
CA ARG A 141 -8.84 16.86 25.12
C ARG A 141 -8.88 15.74 24.08
N VAL A 142 -9.05 16.10 22.81
CA VAL A 142 -9.00 15.18 21.68
C VAL A 142 -7.73 15.44 20.88
N VAL A 143 -6.96 14.39 20.64
CA VAL A 143 -5.72 14.46 19.87
C VAL A 143 -5.73 13.45 18.73
N VAL A 144 -4.98 13.78 17.68
CA VAL A 144 -4.62 12.85 16.62
C VAL A 144 -3.15 12.48 16.81
N ARG A 145 -2.88 11.19 16.94
CA ARG A 145 -1.53 10.62 17.00
C ARG A 145 -1.17 10.01 15.68
N THR A 146 -0.05 10.43 15.11
CA THR A 146 0.51 9.83 13.90
C THR A 146 1.62 8.87 14.27
N TYR A 147 1.45 7.62 13.84
CA TYR A 147 2.46 6.57 13.86
C TYR A 147 2.91 6.27 12.43
N ALA A 148 3.91 5.39 12.27
CA ALA A 148 4.48 5.06 10.97
C ALA A 148 3.45 4.72 9.87
N PHE A 149 2.37 4.02 10.21
CA PHE A 149 1.36 3.56 9.23
C PHE A 149 -0.10 3.87 9.60
N THR A 150 -0.34 4.54 10.73
CA THR A 150 -1.70 4.83 11.22
C THR A 150 -1.77 6.20 11.85
N LYS A 151 -2.89 6.89 11.61
CA LYS A 151 -3.32 8.03 12.42
C LYS A 151 -4.48 7.58 13.29
N VAL A 152 -4.39 7.84 14.59
CA VAL A 152 -5.42 7.45 15.55
C VAL A 152 -5.93 8.64 16.34
N GLY A 153 -7.24 8.70 16.52
CA GLY A 153 -7.93 9.66 17.37
C GLY A 153 -7.99 9.14 18.79
N VAL A 154 -7.62 10.00 19.74
CA VAL A 154 -7.55 9.66 21.16
C VAL A 154 -8.25 10.75 21.96
N THR A 155 -9.16 10.34 22.83
CA THR A 155 -9.88 11.25 23.74
C THR A 155 -9.39 11.07 25.16
N TYR A 156 -9.04 12.19 25.79
CA TYR A 156 -8.65 12.28 27.19
C TYR A 156 -9.71 13.03 27.98
N ARG A 157 -9.96 12.60 29.22
CA ARG A 157 -10.75 13.36 30.19
C ARG A 157 -10.02 13.46 31.53
N LYS A 158 -10.27 14.55 32.25
CA LYS A 158 -9.73 14.70 33.60
C LYS A 158 -10.32 13.65 34.53
N ASP A 159 -9.44 12.97 35.26
CA ASP A 159 -9.82 12.13 36.39
C ASP A 159 -10.17 12.99 37.62
N ALA A 160 -10.53 12.33 38.73
CA ALA A 160 -10.87 13.00 39.98
C ALA A 160 -9.72 13.84 40.58
N GLN A 161 -8.49 13.64 40.10
CA GLN A 161 -7.28 14.35 40.49
C GLN A 161 -6.94 15.49 39.51
N GLY A 162 -7.78 15.72 38.50
CA GLY A 162 -7.60 16.77 37.49
C GLY A 162 -6.58 16.42 36.41
N LYS A 163 -6.12 15.17 36.32
CA LYS A 163 -5.17 14.70 35.31
C LYS A 163 -5.90 14.13 34.11
N PHE A 164 -5.47 14.50 32.91
CA PHE A 164 -5.99 13.88 31.69
C PHE A 164 -5.62 12.39 31.62
N THR A 165 -6.64 11.54 31.54
CA THR A 165 -6.55 10.09 31.39
C THR A 165 -7.30 9.67 30.14
N LEU A 166 -6.81 8.62 29.48
CA LEU A 166 -7.43 8.07 28.27
C LEU A 166 -8.85 7.58 28.62
N VAL A 167 -9.84 7.97 27.83
CA VAL A 167 -11.21 7.49 27.97
C VAL A 167 -11.74 6.93 26.66
N GLY A 168 -12.38 5.76 26.74
CA GLY A 168 -12.94 5.05 25.60
C GLY A 168 -11.88 4.39 24.72
N ASP A 169 -12.35 3.87 23.58
CA ASP A 169 -11.50 3.21 22.60
C ASP A 169 -10.75 4.24 21.75
N THR A 170 -9.52 3.89 21.38
CA THR A 170 -8.79 4.63 20.35
C THR A 170 -9.46 4.39 18.99
N GLN A 171 -9.60 5.44 18.18
CA GLN A 171 -10.23 5.35 16.85
C GLN A 171 -9.16 5.38 15.76
N LEU A 172 -9.18 4.43 14.81
CA LEU A 172 -8.35 4.54 13.61
C LEU A 172 -8.98 5.55 12.66
N LEU A 173 -8.26 6.64 12.37
CA LEU A 173 -8.73 7.73 11.50
C LEU A 173 -8.22 7.56 10.07
N ALA A 174 -6.93 7.23 9.93
CA ALA A 174 -6.33 7.03 8.62
C ALA A 174 -5.28 5.91 8.64
N ILE A 175 -5.09 5.28 7.49
CA ILE A 175 -4.02 4.33 7.21
C ILE A 175 -3.09 4.93 6.18
N LYS A 176 -1.79 4.68 6.33
CA LYS A 176 -0.81 4.97 5.29
C LYS A 176 -1.03 3.98 4.15
N ALA A 177 -1.66 4.49 3.10
CA ALA A 177 -1.98 3.77 1.89
C ALA A 177 -0.77 3.65 0.95
N ASN A 178 0.32 4.40 1.17
CA ASN A 178 1.61 4.15 0.53
C ASN A 178 2.78 4.71 1.35
N PRO A 179 3.84 3.93 1.61
CA PRO A 179 3.85 2.47 1.58
C PRO A 179 2.80 1.88 2.56
N TYR A 180 2.17 0.79 2.17
CA TYR A 180 1.23 0.03 3.01
C TYR A 180 1.99 -1.05 3.80
N TRP A 181 1.63 -1.25 5.06
CA TRP A 181 2.25 -2.26 5.93
C TRP A 181 1.40 -3.52 6.03
N PHE A 182 2.01 -4.71 6.15
CA PHE A 182 1.30 -5.98 6.39
C PHE A 182 1.94 -6.75 7.55
N ASN A 183 1.22 -7.71 8.16
CA ASN A 183 1.65 -8.31 9.44
C ASN A 183 2.40 -9.65 9.31
N HIS A 184 2.46 -10.23 8.11
CA HIS A 184 3.00 -11.57 7.91
C HIS A 184 3.42 -11.80 6.46
N ASP A 185 4.27 -12.80 6.27
CA ASP A 185 4.63 -13.31 4.96
C ASP A 185 3.36 -13.67 4.18
N ILE A 186 3.23 -13.09 3.01
CA ILE A 186 2.12 -13.31 2.09
C ILE A 186 2.30 -14.66 1.36
N TYR A 187 1.29 -15.08 0.61
CA TYR A 187 1.34 -16.29 -0.23
C TYR A 187 2.71 -16.51 -0.92
N ALA A 188 3.34 -17.63 -0.58
CA ALA A 188 4.47 -18.18 -1.30
C ALA A 188 3.98 -19.28 -2.27
N PRO A 189 4.47 -19.31 -3.52
CA PRO A 189 4.15 -20.40 -4.41
C PRO A 189 4.73 -21.73 -3.90
N PRO A 190 4.17 -22.89 -4.29
CA PRO A 190 4.65 -24.19 -3.82
C PRO A 190 6.13 -24.45 -4.16
N SER A 191 6.62 -23.83 -5.23
CA SER A 191 8.04 -23.80 -5.57
C SER A 191 8.42 -22.54 -6.35
N ALA A 192 9.71 -22.20 -6.35
CA ALA A 192 10.25 -21.11 -7.17
C ALA A 192 10.04 -21.33 -8.68
N THR A 193 10.01 -22.60 -9.12
CA THR A 193 9.78 -22.97 -10.53
C THR A 193 8.33 -22.77 -10.95
N GLU A 194 7.39 -23.01 -10.04
CA GLU A 194 5.95 -22.84 -10.33
C GLU A 194 5.55 -21.36 -10.34
N GLY A 195 6.16 -20.56 -9.45
CA GLY A 195 5.84 -19.14 -9.33
C GLY A 195 4.42 -18.88 -8.85
N GLY A 196 4.10 -17.61 -8.57
CA GLY A 196 2.75 -17.18 -8.19
C GLY A 196 1.99 -16.62 -9.39
N PRO A 197 0.65 -16.62 -9.36
CA PRO A 197 -0.14 -15.96 -10.40
C PRO A 197 0.10 -14.44 -10.39
N PHE A 198 0.36 -13.88 -11.58
CA PHE A 198 0.55 -12.45 -11.82
C PHE A 198 -0.34 -11.99 -12.97
N THR A 199 -1.02 -10.85 -12.79
CA THR A 199 -1.96 -10.30 -13.77
C THR A 199 -1.81 -8.79 -13.86
N ILE A 200 -1.82 -8.26 -15.09
CA ILE A 200 -1.87 -6.82 -15.35
C ILE A 200 -3.23 -6.48 -15.96
N GLY A 201 -3.85 -5.39 -15.49
CA GLY A 201 -5.02 -4.79 -16.13
C GLY A 201 -6.37 -5.48 -15.90
N ARG A 202 -6.42 -6.63 -15.21
CA ARG A 202 -7.68 -7.31 -14.86
C ARG A 202 -7.68 -7.87 -13.43
N VAL A 203 -8.78 -7.65 -12.70
CA VAL A 203 -9.07 -8.33 -11.44
C VAL A 203 -9.65 -9.73 -11.74
N ILE A 204 -9.08 -10.78 -11.15
CA ILE A 204 -9.42 -12.18 -11.46
C ILE A 204 -10.85 -12.57 -11.00
N HIS A 205 -11.55 -11.75 -10.20
CA HIS A 205 -12.71 -12.24 -9.42
C HIS A 205 -14.02 -11.44 -9.50
N SER A 206 -14.15 -10.37 -10.29
CA SER A 206 -15.42 -9.60 -10.28
C SER A 206 -15.74 -8.89 -11.59
N ASN A 207 -16.77 -9.38 -12.28
CA ASN A 207 -17.41 -8.82 -13.48
C ASN A 207 -16.53 -8.61 -14.72
N ARG A 208 -17.15 -8.72 -15.91
CA ARG A 208 -16.50 -8.59 -17.22
C ARG A 208 -16.19 -7.13 -17.61
N SER A 209 -16.05 -6.24 -16.64
CA SER A 209 -15.82 -4.81 -16.88
C SER A 209 -14.34 -4.54 -17.09
N SER A 210 -13.98 -3.74 -18.10
CA SER A 210 -12.59 -3.30 -18.30
C SER A 210 -12.14 -2.43 -17.13
N THR A 211 -11.13 -2.88 -16.37
CA THR A 211 -10.59 -2.14 -15.22
C THR A 211 -9.40 -1.25 -15.57
N LEU A 212 -8.81 -1.45 -16.76
CA LEU A 212 -7.74 -0.64 -17.33
C LEU A 212 -7.85 -0.65 -18.85
N ALA A 213 -7.72 0.50 -19.49
CA ALA A 213 -7.48 0.65 -20.92
C ALA A 213 -6.18 1.44 -21.07
N ALA A 214 -5.11 0.78 -21.51
CA ALA A 214 -3.78 1.37 -21.63
C ALA A 214 -2.92 0.63 -22.66
N HIS A 215 -1.91 1.31 -23.18
CA HIS A 215 -0.80 0.69 -23.92
C HIS A 215 0.27 0.21 -22.91
N ILE A 216 0.74 -1.02 -23.07
CA ILE A 216 1.82 -1.59 -22.24
C ILE A 216 2.99 -1.87 -23.17
N GLY A 217 4.09 -1.10 -23.04
CA GLY A 217 5.28 -1.34 -23.86
C GLY A 217 6.33 -2.24 -23.22
N GLY A 218 6.22 -2.58 -21.93
CA GLY A 218 7.15 -3.52 -21.28
C GLY A 218 6.75 -3.90 -19.86
N VAL A 219 7.21 -5.08 -19.43
CA VAL A 219 7.04 -5.59 -18.07
C VAL A 219 8.36 -6.24 -17.65
N ALA A 220 8.84 -5.89 -16.46
CA ALA A 220 10.00 -6.50 -15.84
C ALA A 220 9.63 -6.97 -14.42
N VAL A 221 10.15 -8.14 -14.03
CA VAL A 221 9.92 -8.73 -12.71
C VAL A 221 11.27 -9.06 -12.11
N TYR A 222 11.46 -8.66 -10.85
CA TYR A 222 12.68 -8.89 -10.09
C TYR A 222 12.36 -9.80 -8.90
N ASN A 223 13.32 -10.65 -8.53
CA ASN A 223 13.19 -11.58 -7.40
C ASN A 223 13.58 -10.95 -6.05
N ARG A 224 13.67 -9.61 -5.99
CA ARG A 224 14.04 -8.85 -4.79
C ARG A 224 13.32 -7.51 -4.77
N ALA A 225 13.24 -6.91 -3.59
CA ALA A 225 12.83 -5.53 -3.45
C ALA A 225 13.85 -4.59 -4.11
N LEU A 226 13.37 -3.73 -5.01
CA LEU A 226 14.17 -2.66 -5.59
C LEU A 226 14.17 -1.45 -4.65
N SER A 227 15.31 -0.76 -4.57
CA SER A 227 15.43 0.52 -3.86
C SER A 227 14.78 1.65 -4.64
N ALA A 228 14.54 2.79 -3.97
CA ALA A 228 14.04 3.99 -4.61
C ALA A 228 14.95 4.47 -5.77
N ALA A 229 16.27 4.39 -5.62
CA ALA A 229 17.21 4.77 -6.68
C ALA A 229 17.08 3.86 -7.92
N GLU A 230 16.97 2.55 -7.71
CA GLU A 230 16.78 1.58 -8.80
C GLU A 230 15.42 1.80 -9.52
N MET A 231 14.37 2.12 -8.76
CA MET A 231 13.07 2.49 -9.32
C MET A 231 13.13 3.78 -10.15
N GLN A 232 13.91 4.77 -9.73
CA GLN A 232 14.16 6.00 -10.50
C GLN A 232 14.93 5.70 -11.79
N THR A 233 15.97 4.87 -11.73
CA THR A 233 16.72 4.43 -12.92
C THR A 233 15.81 3.74 -13.92
N LEU A 234 14.97 2.80 -13.47
CA LEU A 234 14.00 2.12 -14.32
C LEU A 234 13.00 3.09 -14.97
N ALA A 235 12.50 4.06 -14.20
CA ALA A 235 11.59 5.06 -14.72
C ALA A 235 12.22 5.96 -15.78
N ALA A 236 13.53 6.19 -15.71
CA ALA A 236 14.26 6.98 -16.68
C ALA A 236 14.53 6.24 -18.01
N ILE A 237 14.68 4.91 -17.99
CA ILE A 237 14.95 4.12 -19.22
C ILE A 237 13.86 4.35 -20.28
N GLY A 238 12.60 4.39 -19.86
CA GLY A 238 11.48 4.62 -20.77
C GLY A 238 11.27 6.07 -21.19
N ARG A 239 12.14 7.01 -20.76
CA ARG A 239 11.96 8.46 -20.96
C ARG A 239 13.17 9.13 -21.62
N SER A 240 14.20 8.39 -21.98
CA SER A 240 15.34 8.96 -22.67
C SER A 240 14.89 9.61 -23.98
N PRO A 241 15.07 10.93 -24.16
CA PRO A 241 14.63 11.67 -25.35
C PRO A 241 15.45 11.34 -26.61
N GLU A 242 16.48 10.53 -26.46
CA GLU A 242 17.26 9.98 -27.56
C GLU A 242 16.66 8.62 -27.91
N GLY A 243 16.03 8.53 -29.09
CA GLY A 243 15.75 7.26 -29.76
C GLY A 243 17.01 6.46 -30.15
N GLU A 244 18.07 6.56 -29.34
CA GLU A 244 19.39 5.95 -29.49
C GLU A 244 19.89 5.32 -28.17
N ALA A 245 19.02 5.01 -27.20
CA ALA A 245 19.37 3.91 -26.30
C ALA A 245 19.38 2.63 -27.16
N SER A 246 20.54 2.34 -27.76
CA SER A 246 20.79 1.06 -28.42
C SER A 246 20.35 -0.05 -27.47
N GLY A 247 19.84 -1.16 -27.99
CA GLY A 247 19.41 -2.28 -27.15
C GLY A 247 20.47 -2.69 -26.11
N GLU A 248 21.76 -2.41 -26.37
CA GLU A 248 22.86 -2.63 -25.43
C GLU A 248 22.83 -1.73 -24.18
N ASP A 249 22.49 -0.44 -24.28
CA ASP A 249 22.47 0.46 -23.11
C ASP A 249 21.33 0.15 -22.13
N ALA A 250 20.16 -0.22 -22.67
CA ALA A 250 19.06 -0.70 -21.85
C ALA A 250 19.40 -2.07 -21.21
N VAL A 251 20.05 -2.97 -21.96
CA VAL A 251 20.52 -4.27 -21.45
C VAL A 251 21.59 -4.11 -20.37
N LEU A 252 22.53 -3.17 -20.52
CA LEU A 252 23.56 -2.86 -19.54
C LEU A 252 22.94 -2.36 -18.22
N LYS A 253 22.04 -1.37 -18.28
CA LYS A 253 21.34 -0.87 -17.08
C LYS A 253 20.47 -1.95 -16.41
N LEU A 254 19.82 -2.81 -17.19
CA LEU A 254 19.09 -3.96 -16.65
C LEU A 254 20.02 -5.01 -16.02
N SER A 255 21.21 -5.22 -16.58
CA SER A 255 22.20 -6.15 -16.04
C SER A 255 22.79 -5.67 -14.70
N GLU A 256 23.02 -4.37 -14.54
CA GLU A 256 23.44 -3.75 -13.28
C GLU A 256 22.36 -3.89 -12.20
N LEU A 257 21.08 -3.76 -12.56
CA LEU A 257 19.96 -3.99 -11.65
C LEU A 257 19.79 -5.47 -11.26
N ASN A 258 20.30 -6.40 -12.05
CA ASN A 258 20.24 -7.83 -11.74
C ASN A 258 21.46 -8.33 -10.95
N ALA A 259 22.47 -7.48 -10.74
CA ALA A 259 23.63 -7.85 -9.96
C ALA A 259 23.26 -8.05 -8.46
N PRO A 260 23.78 -9.10 -7.79
CA PRO A 260 23.61 -9.25 -6.35
C PRO A 260 24.27 -8.07 -5.63
N ARG A 261 23.57 -7.46 -4.67
CA ARG A 261 24.18 -6.43 -3.82
C ARG A 261 25.35 -7.06 -3.08
N ALA A 262 26.49 -6.37 -3.04
CA ALA A 262 27.49 -6.65 -2.03
C ALA A 262 26.83 -6.44 -0.67
N ASN A 263 26.85 -7.47 0.20
CA ASN A 263 26.32 -7.35 1.55
C ASN A 263 27.06 -6.20 2.26
N PRO A 264 26.35 -5.28 2.94
CA PRO A 264 26.97 -4.40 3.93
C PRO A 264 27.50 -5.20 5.13
#